data_AF-A0A9W6F2V1-F1
#
_entry.id   AF-A0A9W6F2V1-F1
#
_cell.length_a   1.000
_cell.length_b   1.000
_cell.length_c   1.000
_cell.angle_alpha   90.00
_cell.angle_beta   90.00
_cell.angle_gamma   90.00
#
_symmetry.space_group_name_H-M   'P 1'
#
loop_
_entity.id
_entity.type
_entity.pdbx_description
1 polymer ?
#
loop_
_entity_poly.entity_id
_entity_poly.type
_entity_poly.pdbx_seq_one_letter_code
_entity_poly.pdbx_strand_id
1 'polypeptide(L)'
;MCNNQAPSMIRPPSTDNDGERTSGTPLLQAAVRVAEQAAAHPAVQQVGAAALQLGTSCAAFNLTLAATHVTGGCLRIHCATPLLAPLWGAASVAAASVAAGHISRSTLAALRLSYRDHASGAGGGGGGGTVRTLAVAVADLPRQLWCSWDAREALVDALVGPFLFKVVFQQSFARLLPSHLAHPGAFGRLHIPTGPTEYSTAAEKAQLSVIFGRDGCHHCGTRVNGVIGDHMPPYKVVKDAMAAREAAGGLEKLLIRVADWLGVKDESLKQVYYSQCRACSGRQAQLMRNGTRVTALPGIWPPELVVHSPARLATRPAMAGMLVGMRYYVDATVRQGPSPGSYGSGGGDAVQGQGQGQGQPRGGGGGRWPWRQARCVREEGSKAVCRWGGEARGVLAGEGEADDGRGCDQSEGLLELFERRVVPLG
;
A
#
# COMPACT_ATOMS: atom_id res chain seq x y z
N MET A 1 16.18 -65.86 7.58
CA MET A 1 17.61 -65.75 7.88
C MET A 1 18.35 -65.41 6.60
N CYS A 2 18.61 -64.13 6.32
CA CYS A 2 19.49 -63.68 5.24
C CYS A 2 20.37 -62.56 5.81
N ASN A 3 21.66 -62.86 5.91
CA ASN A 3 22.68 -62.03 6.55
C ASN A 3 23.37 -61.20 5.46
N ASN A 4 23.01 -59.91 5.35
CA ASN A 4 23.65 -58.97 4.41
C ASN A 4 24.76 -58.23 5.16
N GLN A 5 25.99 -58.72 5.05
CA GLN A 5 27.19 -57.97 5.43
C GLN A 5 27.56 -57.02 4.28
N ALA A 6 27.46 -55.72 4.55
CA ALA A 6 27.95 -54.67 3.66
C ALA A 6 29.48 -54.57 3.74
N PRO A 7 30.19 -54.33 2.63
CA PRO A 7 31.65 -54.20 2.63
C PRO A 7 32.11 -52.91 3.32
N SER A 8 33.08 -53.08 4.20
CA SER A 8 33.85 -52.02 4.88
C SER A 8 34.50 -51.09 3.84
N MET A 9 33.93 -49.90 3.65
CA MET A 9 34.56 -48.82 2.91
C MET A 9 35.77 -48.28 3.68
N ILE A 10 36.95 -48.47 3.10
CA ILE A 10 38.21 -47.86 3.50
C ILE A 10 38.07 -46.34 3.38
N ARG A 11 38.18 -45.61 4.51
CA ARG A 11 38.25 -44.15 4.51
C ARG A 11 39.55 -43.71 3.83
N PRO A 12 39.52 -42.82 2.82
CA PRO A 12 40.72 -42.21 2.29
C PRO A 12 41.41 -41.36 3.38
N PRO A 13 42.75 -41.24 3.34
CA PRO A 13 43.51 -40.44 4.29
C PRO A 13 43.05 -38.99 4.22
N SER A 14 42.83 -38.38 5.39
CA SER A 14 42.60 -36.95 5.53
C SER A 14 43.84 -36.23 5.04
N THR A 15 43.76 -35.59 3.87
CA THR A 15 44.71 -34.56 3.49
C THR A 15 44.40 -33.36 4.38
N ASP A 16 45.12 -33.25 5.50
CA ASP A 16 45.25 -32.03 6.28
C ASP A 16 45.93 -30.98 5.40
N ASN A 17 45.14 -30.41 4.48
CA ASN A 17 45.42 -29.10 3.93
C ASN A 17 45.06 -28.11 5.04
N ASP A 18 46.02 -27.86 5.93
CA ASP A 18 46.14 -26.62 6.71
C ASP A 18 46.42 -25.46 5.75
N GLY A 19 45.55 -25.32 4.74
CA GLY A 19 45.57 -24.29 3.74
C GLY A 19 45.37 -22.98 4.45
N GLU A 20 46.50 -22.29 4.63
CA GLU A 20 46.62 -20.85 4.47
C GLU A 20 45.33 -20.14 4.92
N ARG A 21 45.11 -20.17 6.24
CA ARG A 21 44.10 -19.36 6.91
C ARG A 21 44.48 -17.92 6.58
N THR A 22 43.95 -17.44 5.47
CA THR A 22 44.13 -16.08 4.97
C THR A 22 43.88 -15.17 6.14
N SER A 23 44.97 -14.62 6.68
CA SER A 23 44.97 -13.62 7.72
C SER A 23 44.38 -12.39 7.08
N GLY A 24 43.05 -12.38 6.98
CA GLY A 24 42.28 -11.22 6.52
C GLY A 24 42.85 -10.02 7.24
N THR A 25 43.24 -9.02 6.44
CA THR A 25 43.99 -7.86 6.95
C THR A 25 43.31 -7.33 8.21
N PRO A 26 44.05 -6.97 9.26
CA PRO A 26 43.48 -6.53 10.54
C PRO A 26 42.46 -5.39 10.37
N LEU A 27 42.58 -4.61 9.29
CA LEU A 27 41.61 -3.59 8.87
C LEU A 27 40.24 -4.15 8.48
N LEU A 28 40.18 -5.25 7.72
CA LEU A 28 38.90 -5.88 7.36
C LEU A 28 38.20 -6.44 8.60
N GLN A 29 38.96 -7.07 9.51
CA GLN A 29 38.40 -7.57 10.77
C GLN A 29 37.90 -6.42 11.66
N ALA A 30 38.63 -5.31 11.73
CA ALA A 30 38.19 -4.12 12.45
C ALA A 30 36.91 -3.51 11.84
N ALA A 31 36.84 -3.40 10.50
CA ALA A 31 35.67 -2.89 9.80
C ALA A 31 34.43 -3.76 10.03
N VAL A 32 34.58 -5.09 10.00
CA VAL A 32 33.50 -6.04 10.32
C VAL A 32 33.03 -5.86 11.76
N ARG A 33 33.94 -5.76 12.74
CA ARG A 33 33.57 -5.52 14.15
C ARG A 33 32.85 -4.20 14.36
N VAL A 34 33.27 -3.12 13.69
CA VAL A 34 32.59 -1.81 13.74
C VAL A 34 31.19 -1.92 13.12
N ALA A 35 31.05 -2.62 12.00
CA ALA A 35 29.75 -2.85 11.38
C ALA A 35 28.83 -3.70 12.27
N GLU A 36 29.35 -4.74 12.93
CA GLU A 36 28.61 -5.57 13.89
C GLU A 36 28.19 -4.76 15.13
N GLN A 37 29.08 -3.94 15.69
CA GLN A 37 28.77 -3.05 16.81
C GLN A 37 27.72 -1.99 16.43
N ALA A 38 27.83 -1.40 15.25
CA ALA A 38 26.83 -0.47 14.73
C ALA A 38 25.48 -1.17 14.53
N ALA A 39 25.47 -2.39 13.97
CA ALA A 39 24.25 -3.18 13.76
C ALA A 39 23.60 -3.66 15.06
N ALA A 40 24.37 -3.80 16.14
CA ALA A 40 23.88 -4.11 17.49
C ALA A 40 23.29 -2.88 18.21
N HIS A 41 23.50 -1.67 17.70
CA HIS A 41 23.01 -0.46 18.35
C HIS A 41 21.46 -0.41 18.34
N PRO A 42 20.79 -0.15 19.47
CA PRO A 42 19.33 -0.15 19.56
C PRO A 42 18.64 0.76 18.54
N ALA A 43 19.21 1.93 18.27
CA ALA A 43 18.68 2.84 17.25
C ALA A 43 18.72 2.22 15.84
N VAL A 44 19.79 1.50 15.49
CA VAL A 44 19.91 0.82 14.18
C VAL A 44 18.90 -0.32 14.08
N GLN A 45 18.66 -1.06 15.17
CA GLN A 45 17.63 -2.09 15.22
C GLN A 45 16.21 -1.50 15.08
N GLN A 46 15.91 -0.38 15.75
CA GLN A 46 14.63 0.32 15.62
C GLN A 46 14.39 0.85 14.21
N VAL A 47 15.42 1.44 13.59
CA VAL A 47 15.37 1.91 12.20
C VAL A 47 15.21 0.74 11.24
N GLY A 48 15.93 -0.36 11.45
CA GLY A 48 15.81 -1.58 10.65
C GLY A 48 14.42 -2.21 10.73
N ALA A 49 13.84 -2.29 11.92
CA ALA A 49 12.48 -2.77 12.14
C ALA A 49 11.44 -1.86 11.46
N ALA A 50 11.59 -0.53 11.60
CA ALA A 50 10.71 0.44 10.94
C ALA A 50 10.80 0.34 9.41
N ALA A 51 12.03 0.26 8.88
CA ALA A 51 12.29 0.11 7.45
C ALA A 51 11.70 -1.18 6.89
N LEU A 52 11.86 -2.30 7.60
CA LEU A 52 11.26 -3.58 7.22
C LEU A 52 9.74 -3.47 7.17
N GLN A 53 9.11 -2.94 8.23
CA GLN A 53 7.66 -2.80 8.32
C GLN A 53 7.08 -1.86 7.25
N LEU A 54 7.74 -0.72 7.00
CA LEU A 54 7.36 0.20 5.92
C LEU A 54 7.53 -0.45 4.54
N GLY A 55 8.64 -1.17 4.34
CA GLY A 55 8.93 -1.89 3.10
C GLY A 55 7.89 -2.97 2.80
N THR A 56 7.58 -3.83 3.79
CA THR A 56 6.58 -4.90 3.62
C THR A 56 5.17 -4.34 3.42
N SER A 57 4.79 -3.29 4.15
CA SER A 57 3.50 -2.60 3.97
C SER A 57 3.38 -1.94 2.59
N CYS A 58 4.44 -1.27 2.13
CA CYS A 58 4.48 -0.66 0.80
C CYS A 58 4.39 -1.73 -0.30
N ALA A 59 5.14 -2.83 -0.18
CA ALA A 59 5.10 -3.94 -1.12
C ALA A 59 3.69 -4.57 -1.18
N ALA A 60 3.09 -4.85 -0.02
CA ALA A 60 1.73 -5.36 0.11
C ALA A 60 0.73 -4.49 -0.64
N PHE A 61 0.73 -3.18 -0.34
CA PHE A 61 -0.17 -2.22 -0.95
C PHE A 61 -0.06 -2.21 -2.48
N ASN A 62 1.17 -2.12 -3.01
CA ASN A 62 1.40 -2.06 -4.45
C ASN A 62 1.06 -3.38 -5.16
N LEU A 63 1.35 -4.52 -4.53
CA LEU A 63 0.99 -5.83 -5.07
C LEU A 63 -0.53 -6.00 -5.13
N THR A 64 -1.26 -5.58 -4.10
CA THR A 64 -2.73 -5.61 -4.12
C THR A 64 -3.27 -4.66 -5.18
N LEU A 65 -2.73 -3.45 -5.33
CA LEU A 65 -3.14 -2.55 -6.40
C LEU A 65 -2.86 -3.13 -7.79
N ALA A 66 -1.69 -3.73 -8.01
CA ALA A 66 -1.35 -4.38 -9.28
C ALA A 66 -2.32 -5.51 -9.60
N ALA A 67 -2.68 -6.34 -8.61
CA ALA A 67 -3.68 -7.40 -8.77
C ALA A 67 -5.04 -6.80 -9.15
N THR A 68 -5.52 -5.77 -8.43
CA THR A 68 -6.81 -5.12 -8.72
C THR A 68 -6.83 -4.39 -10.06
N HIS A 69 -5.69 -3.88 -10.54
CA HIS A 69 -5.55 -3.29 -11.86
C HIS A 69 -5.73 -4.36 -12.95
N VAL A 70 -5.10 -5.52 -12.76
CA VAL A 70 -5.24 -6.65 -13.69
C VAL A 70 -6.69 -7.16 -13.68
N THR A 71 -7.27 -7.37 -12.49
CA THR A 71 -8.66 -7.80 -12.36
C THR A 71 -9.64 -6.81 -13.00
N GLY A 72 -9.44 -5.50 -12.78
CA GLY A 72 -10.24 -4.46 -13.43
C GLY A 72 -10.17 -4.56 -14.95
N GLY A 73 -8.97 -4.78 -15.51
CA GLY A 73 -8.80 -5.00 -16.95
C GLY A 73 -9.50 -6.26 -17.48
N CYS A 74 -9.42 -7.39 -16.76
CA CYS A 74 -10.16 -8.61 -17.10
C CYS A 74 -11.68 -8.39 -17.09
N LEU A 75 -12.18 -7.56 -16.17
CA LEU A 75 -13.58 -7.16 -16.08
C LEU A 75 -13.95 -6.03 -17.04
N ARG A 76 -13.02 -5.59 -17.90
CA ARG A 76 -13.17 -4.45 -18.83
C ARG A 76 -13.51 -3.12 -18.14
N ILE A 77 -13.17 -2.99 -16.86
CA ILE A 77 -13.28 -1.74 -16.12
C ILE A 77 -12.00 -0.94 -16.34
N HIS A 78 -12.13 0.21 -17.01
CA HIS A 78 -11.01 1.09 -17.33
C HIS A 78 -11.22 2.50 -16.74
N CYS A 79 -10.18 3.33 -16.77
CA CYS A 79 -10.18 4.65 -16.12
C CYS A 79 -11.24 5.64 -16.62
N ALA A 80 -11.86 5.38 -17.78
CA ALA A 80 -12.91 6.20 -18.37
C ALA A 80 -14.33 5.63 -18.16
N THR A 81 -14.47 4.55 -17.37
CA THR A 81 -15.79 3.98 -17.01
C THR A 81 -16.41 4.84 -15.91
N PRO A 82 -17.46 5.64 -16.16
CA PRO A 82 -17.80 6.77 -15.30
C PRO A 82 -18.06 6.42 -13.82
N LEU A 83 -18.89 5.40 -13.58
CA LEU A 83 -19.27 4.98 -12.22
C LEU A 83 -18.40 3.83 -11.71
N LEU A 84 -18.16 2.81 -12.56
CA LEU A 84 -17.41 1.64 -12.12
C LEU A 84 -15.94 1.95 -11.86
N ALA A 85 -15.33 2.88 -12.59
CA ALA A 85 -13.92 3.20 -12.39
C ALA A 85 -13.61 3.80 -11.00
N PRO A 86 -14.30 4.86 -10.55
CA PRO A 86 -14.06 5.41 -9.22
C PRO A 86 -14.45 4.42 -8.10
N LEU A 87 -15.54 3.67 -8.25
CA LEU A 87 -15.98 2.67 -7.25
C LEU A 87 -14.96 1.53 -7.13
N TRP A 88 -14.53 0.95 -8.25
CA TRP A 88 -13.52 -0.10 -8.26
C TRP A 88 -12.19 0.40 -7.72
N GLY A 89 -11.74 1.58 -8.15
CA GLY A 89 -10.51 2.18 -7.64
C GLY A 89 -10.56 2.45 -6.14
N ALA A 90 -11.70 2.90 -5.60
CA ALA A 90 -11.88 3.10 -4.16
C ALA A 90 -11.82 1.78 -3.39
N ALA A 91 -12.55 0.76 -3.86
CA ALA A 91 -12.50 -0.59 -3.28
C ALA A 91 -11.09 -1.19 -3.35
N SER A 92 -10.37 -0.95 -4.44
CA SER A 92 -8.98 -1.39 -4.64
C SER A 92 -8.03 -0.77 -3.62
N VAL A 93 -8.14 0.55 -3.37
CA VAL A 93 -7.36 1.24 -2.34
C VAL A 93 -7.72 0.74 -0.94
N ALA A 94 -9.00 0.53 -0.66
CA ALA A 94 -9.45 -0.02 0.62
C ALA A 94 -8.82 -1.41 0.87
N ALA A 95 -8.95 -2.32 -0.09
CA ALA A 95 -8.36 -3.66 -0.01
C ALA A 95 -6.83 -3.62 0.12
N ALA A 96 -6.16 -2.78 -0.65
CA ALA A 96 -4.71 -2.60 -0.57
C ALA A 96 -4.27 -2.05 0.79
N SER A 97 -5.07 -1.16 1.39
CA SER A 97 -4.80 -0.59 2.72
C SER A 97 -4.98 -1.62 3.83
N VAL A 98 -6.02 -2.46 3.74
CA VAL A 98 -6.20 -3.61 4.63
C VAL A 98 -5.02 -4.57 4.55
N ALA A 99 -4.59 -4.92 3.34
CA ALA A 99 -3.45 -5.80 3.13
C ALA A 99 -2.16 -5.20 3.72
N ALA A 100 -1.92 -3.91 3.47
CA ALA A 100 -0.77 -3.17 4.00
C ALA A 100 -0.75 -3.13 5.53
N GLY A 101 -1.88 -2.76 6.15
CA GLY A 101 -2.02 -2.72 7.60
C GLY A 101 -1.89 -4.10 8.24
N HIS A 102 -2.48 -5.13 7.64
CA HIS A 102 -2.38 -6.51 8.12
C HIS A 102 -0.95 -7.06 8.05
N ILE A 103 -0.23 -6.83 6.95
CA ILE A 103 1.18 -7.23 6.80
C ILE A 103 2.08 -6.44 7.76
N SER A 104 1.79 -5.16 7.97
CA SER A 104 2.48 -4.31 8.95
C SER A 104 2.34 -4.86 10.37
N ARG A 105 1.11 -5.20 10.81
CA ARG A 105 0.86 -5.85 12.12
C ARG A 105 1.55 -7.20 12.26
N SER A 106 1.50 -8.03 11.21
CA SER A 106 2.13 -9.35 11.19
C SER A 106 3.65 -9.25 11.31
N THR A 107 4.25 -8.29 10.60
CA THR A 107 5.69 -8.02 10.64
C THR A 107 6.11 -7.56 12.04
N LEU A 108 5.35 -6.64 12.64
CA LEU A 108 5.60 -6.19 14.01
C LEU A 108 5.46 -7.33 15.05
N ALA A 109 4.45 -8.19 14.89
CA ALA A 109 4.24 -9.35 15.76
C ALA A 109 5.42 -10.34 15.66
N ALA A 110 5.88 -10.64 14.43
CA ALA A 110 7.03 -11.50 14.19
C ALA A 110 8.31 -10.92 14.78
N LEU A 111 8.57 -9.61 14.58
CA LEU A 111 9.72 -8.93 15.16
C LEU A 111 9.72 -9.01 16.70
N ARG A 112 8.58 -8.79 17.34
CA ARG A 112 8.44 -8.88 18.81
C ARG A 112 8.74 -10.28 19.34
N LEU A 113 8.33 -11.33 18.63
CA LEU A 113 8.66 -12.71 18.99
C LEU A 113 10.16 -12.96 18.87
N SER A 114 10.77 -12.57 17.75
CA SER A 114 12.21 -12.69 17.56
C SER A 114 13.01 -11.95 18.64
N TYR A 115 12.61 -10.72 19.01
CA TYR A 115 13.27 -9.98 20.09
C TYR A 115 13.13 -10.66 21.46
N ARG A 116 11.97 -11.25 21.76
CA ARG A 116 11.73 -11.96 23.02
C ARG A 116 12.60 -13.21 23.13
N ASP A 117 12.71 -13.97 22.05
CA ASP A 117 13.54 -15.17 22.00
C ASP A 117 15.02 -14.82 22.18
N HIS A 118 15.47 -13.73 21.55
CA HIS A 118 16.82 -13.18 21.78
C HIS A 118 17.06 -12.75 23.23
N ALA A 119 16.11 -12.04 23.84
CA ALA A 119 16.23 -11.59 25.24
C ALA A 119 16.25 -12.75 26.24
N SER A 120 15.63 -13.90 25.91
CA SER A 120 15.57 -15.07 26.79
C SER A 120 16.88 -15.87 26.89
N GLY A 121 17.91 -15.52 26.11
CA GLY A 121 19.22 -16.19 26.18
C GLY A 121 19.24 -17.65 25.71
N ALA A 122 18.12 -18.16 25.18
CA ALA A 122 18.01 -19.54 24.71
C ALA A 122 18.88 -19.85 23.47
N GLY A 123 19.42 -18.83 22.80
CA GLY A 123 20.38 -18.96 21.72
C GLY A 123 21.79 -18.57 22.18
N GLY A 124 22.62 -19.57 22.51
CA GLY A 124 24.02 -19.38 22.90
C GLY A 124 24.80 -18.44 21.96
N GLY A 125 25.62 -17.59 22.57
CA GLY A 125 26.23 -16.39 22.00
C GLY A 125 26.93 -16.57 20.64
N GLY A 126 26.64 -15.64 19.73
CA GLY A 126 27.37 -15.43 18.50
C GLY A 126 26.88 -14.15 17.82
N GLY A 127 27.79 -13.23 17.50
CA GLY A 127 27.56 -11.82 17.10
C GLY A 127 26.71 -11.53 15.85
N GLY A 128 25.97 -12.49 15.32
CA GLY A 128 25.08 -12.33 14.17
C GLY A 128 23.63 -11.92 14.50
N GLY A 129 23.41 -11.22 15.62
CA GLY A 129 22.09 -11.02 16.23
C GLY A 129 21.04 -10.45 15.28
N THR A 130 21.27 -9.27 14.71
CA THR A 130 20.25 -8.52 13.96
C THR A 130 19.78 -9.22 12.69
N VAL A 131 20.71 -9.77 11.89
CA VAL A 131 20.34 -10.47 10.64
C VAL A 131 19.56 -11.74 10.95
N ARG A 132 19.96 -12.47 12.00
CA ARG A 132 19.25 -13.66 12.45
C ARG A 132 17.85 -13.32 12.99
N THR A 133 17.72 -12.24 13.78
CA THR A 133 16.42 -11.74 14.26
C THR A 133 15.47 -11.46 13.10
N LEU A 134 15.96 -10.75 12.07
CA LEU A 134 15.19 -10.42 10.88
C LEU A 134 14.82 -11.68 10.08
N ALA A 135 15.77 -12.60 9.88
CA ALA A 135 15.51 -13.85 9.18
C ALA A 135 14.44 -14.72 9.88
N VAL A 136 14.50 -14.82 11.22
CA VAL A 136 13.48 -15.51 12.02
C VAL A 136 12.13 -14.81 11.89
N ALA A 137 12.11 -13.46 11.97
CA ALA A 137 10.86 -12.71 11.82
C ALA A 137 10.23 -12.92 10.43
N VAL A 138 11.04 -12.97 9.37
CA VAL A 138 10.57 -13.26 8.01
C VAL A 138 10.06 -14.70 7.90
N ALA A 139 10.73 -15.67 8.52
CA ALA A 139 10.31 -17.07 8.52
C ALA A 139 8.98 -17.28 9.26
N ASP A 140 8.73 -16.53 10.33
CA ASP A 140 7.48 -16.59 11.11
C ASP A 140 6.32 -15.77 10.49
N LEU A 141 6.60 -14.91 9.51
CA LEU A 141 5.61 -14.03 8.91
C LEU A 141 4.37 -14.77 8.35
N PRO A 142 4.47 -15.90 7.63
CA PRO A 142 3.31 -16.63 7.12
C PRO A 142 2.35 -17.07 8.24
N ARG A 143 2.91 -17.52 9.37
CA ARG A 143 2.11 -17.91 10.54
C ARG A 143 1.43 -16.70 11.16
N GLN A 144 2.13 -15.57 11.27
CA GLN A 144 1.58 -14.34 11.84
C GLN A 144 0.48 -13.73 10.95
N LEU A 145 0.58 -13.88 9.63
CA LEU A 145 -0.49 -13.46 8.70
C LEU A 145 -1.80 -14.18 9.01
N TRP A 146 -1.77 -15.47 9.34
CA TRP A 146 -3.02 -16.17 9.70
C TRP A 146 -3.55 -15.82 11.08
N CYS A 147 -2.67 -15.56 12.06
CA CYS A 147 -3.09 -15.35 13.45
C CYS A 147 -3.44 -13.89 13.80
N SER A 148 -2.95 -12.90 13.04
CA SER A 148 -3.07 -11.48 13.39
C SER A 148 -4.25 -10.74 12.74
N TRP A 149 -5.21 -11.50 12.18
CA TRP A 149 -6.40 -10.91 11.59
C TRP A 149 -7.26 -10.24 12.67
N ASP A 150 -7.60 -8.98 12.43
CA ASP A 150 -8.50 -8.19 13.28
C ASP A 150 -9.42 -7.40 12.35
N ALA A 151 -10.71 -7.73 12.39
CA ALA A 151 -11.73 -7.13 11.52
C ALA A 151 -11.93 -5.64 11.82
N ARG A 152 -11.78 -5.21 13.07
CA ARG A 152 -11.92 -3.80 13.45
C ARG A 152 -10.78 -2.98 12.85
N GLU A 153 -9.56 -3.46 12.99
CA GLU A 153 -8.38 -2.80 12.41
C GLU A 153 -8.42 -2.82 10.88
N ALA A 154 -8.88 -3.92 10.28
CA ALA A 154 -9.12 -3.98 8.84
C ALA A 154 -10.17 -2.94 8.39
N LEU A 155 -11.27 -2.76 9.11
CA LEU A 155 -12.26 -1.73 8.79
C LEU A 155 -11.65 -0.33 8.86
N VAL A 156 -10.84 -0.03 9.89
CA VAL A 156 -10.15 1.26 10.00
C VAL A 156 -9.19 1.46 8.81
N ASP A 157 -8.39 0.46 8.47
CA ASP A 157 -7.45 0.54 7.34
C ASP A 157 -8.20 0.73 5.99
N ALA A 158 -9.35 0.07 5.83
CA ALA A 158 -10.22 0.18 4.66
C ALA A 158 -10.86 1.57 4.49
N LEU A 159 -11.01 2.34 5.58
CA LEU A 159 -11.56 3.70 5.55
C LEU A 159 -10.45 4.76 5.45
N VAL A 160 -9.40 4.62 6.25
CA VAL A 160 -8.27 5.57 6.31
C VAL A 160 -7.51 5.59 4.98
N GLY A 161 -7.31 4.43 4.36
CA GLY A 161 -6.60 4.32 3.08
C GLY A 161 -7.21 5.16 1.96
N PRO A 162 -8.47 4.92 1.57
CA PRO A 162 -9.19 5.74 0.58
C PRO A 162 -9.26 7.22 0.97
N PHE A 163 -9.45 7.54 2.24
CA PHE A 163 -9.43 8.93 2.73
C PHE A 163 -8.09 9.60 2.44
N LEU A 164 -6.96 8.99 2.85
CA LEU A 164 -5.62 9.51 2.57
C LEU A 164 -5.39 9.64 1.06
N PHE A 165 -5.76 8.62 0.28
CA PHE A 165 -5.59 8.62 -1.17
C PHE A 165 -6.35 9.77 -1.87
N LYS A 166 -7.62 9.96 -1.50
CA LYS A 166 -8.50 10.92 -2.17
C LYS A 166 -8.37 12.34 -1.64
N VAL A 167 -8.33 12.50 -0.31
CA VAL A 167 -8.40 13.81 0.34
C VAL A 167 -6.99 14.39 0.53
N VAL A 168 -6.09 13.63 1.15
CA VAL A 168 -4.74 14.12 1.47
C VAL A 168 -3.86 14.18 0.23
N PHE A 169 -3.84 13.10 -0.56
CA PHE A 169 -3.00 13.03 -1.75
C PHE A 169 -3.68 13.53 -3.03
N GLN A 170 -4.95 13.93 -2.95
CA GLN A 170 -5.74 14.45 -4.06
C GLN A 170 -5.69 13.57 -5.32
N GLN A 171 -5.61 12.25 -5.13
CA GLN A 171 -5.58 11.31 -6.24
C GLN A 171 -7.01 10.93 -6.69
N SER A 172 -7.12 10.46 -7.92
CA SER A 172 -8.38 9.96 -8.48
C SER A 172 -8.34 8.44 -8.52
N PHE A 173 -9.37 7.80 -7.95
CA PHE A 173 -9.51 6.34 -7.91
C PHE A 173 -9.53 5.73 -9.31
N ALA A 174 -10.19 6.40 -10.27
CA ALA A 174 -10.26 5.93 -11.66
C ALA A 174 -8.88 5.80 -12.32
N ARG A 175 -7.86 6.55 -11.84
CA ARG A 175 -6.50 6.49 -12.38
C ARG A 175 -5.71 5.25 -11.98
N LEU A 176 -6.25 4.42 -11.09
CA LEU A 176 -5.64 3.14 -10.72
C LEU A 176 -5.97 2.03 -11.72
N LEU A 177 -6.90 2.27 -12.65
CA LEU A 177 -7.38 1.29 -13.62
C LEU A 177 -6.67 1.42 -14.96
N PRO A 178 -6.67 0.36 -15.79
CA PRO A 178 -6.12 0.40 -17.13
C PRO A 178 -6.68 1.57 -17.94
N SER A 179 -5.84 2.13 -18.81
CA SER A 179 -6.27 3.19 -19.72
C SER A 179 -6.88 2.60 -20.99
N HIS A 180 -7.97 3.15 -21.49
CA HIS A 180 -8.58 2.71 -22.76
C HIS A 180 -8.07 3.58 -23.91
N LEU A 181 -7.60 2.97 -25.00
CA LEU A 181 -6.92 3.66 -26.12
C LEU A 181 -7.77 4.73 -26.82
N ALA A 182 -9.11 4.63 -26.77
CA ALA A 182 -10.02 5.60 -27.37
C ALA A 182 -10.43 6.75 -26.43
N HIS A 183 -9.93 6.77 -25.18
CA HIS A 183 -10.27 7.78 -24.18
C HIS A 183 -9.03 8.42 -23.56
N PRO A 184 -9.16 9.61 -22.92
CA PRO A 184 -8.07 10.14 -22.11
C PRO A 184 -7.64 9.11 -21.06
N GLY A 185 -6.40 8.64 -21.18
CA GLY A 185 -5.84 7.68 -20.23
C GLY A 185 -5.64 8.26 -18.82
N ALA A 186 -5.35 7.37 -17.86
CA ALA A 186 -5.22 7.69 -16.45
C ALA A 186 -4.19 8.79 -16.11
N PHE A 187 -3.21 9.03 -16.98
CA PHE A 187 -2.17 10.04 -16.80
C PHE A 187 -2.41 11.32 -17.62
N GLY A 188 -3.55 11.44 -18.33
CA GLY A 188 -3.93 12.64 -19.07
C GLY A 188 -4.38 13.79 -18.19
N ARG A 189 -3.44 14.45 -17.51
CA ARG A 189 -3.73 15.58 -16.60
C ARG A 189 -3.81 16.92 -17.30
N LEU A 190 -2.94 17.12 -18.28
CA LEU A 190 -2.91 18.31 -19.12
C LEU A 190 -3.11 17.90 -20.57
N HIS A 191 -3.72 18.80 -21.33
CA HIS A 191 -3.93 18.69 -22.76
C HIS A 191 -3.67 20.05 -23.40
N ILE A 192 -3.50 20.04 -24.71
CA ILE A 192 -3.44 21.26 -25.52
C ILE A 192 -4.71 21.30 -26.36
N PRO A 193 -5.45 22.42 -26.40
CA PRO A 193 -6.60 22.55 -27.28
C PRO A 193 -6.14 22.38 -28.73
N THR A 194 -6.88 21.62 -29.53
CA THR A 194 -6.55 21.43 -30.93
C THR A 194 -7.19 22.52 -31.77
N GLY A 195 -6.44 23.07 -32.73
CA GLY A 195 -7.02 23.83 -33.84
C GLY A 195 -7.80 22.92 -34.81
N PRO A 196 -8.36 23.50 -35.90
CA PRO A 196 -9.06 22.74 -36.93
C PRO A 196 -8.13 21.85 -37.79
N THR A 197 -6.81 21.93 -37.58
CA THR A 197 -5.81 21.18 -38.34
C THR A 197 -5.69 19.74 -37.87
N GLU A 198 -5.49 18.80 -38.81
CA GLU A 198 -5.38 17.37 -38.50
C GLU A 198 -4.14 17.03 -37.64
N TYR A 199 -3.05 17.80 -37.76
CA TYR A 199 -1.78 17.52 -37.07
C TYR A 199 -1.35 18.65 -36.15
N SER A 200 -0.65 18.27 -35.07
CA SER A 200 -0.05 19.23 -34.16
C SER A 200 1.05 20.05 -34.84
N THR A 201 0.95 21.36 -34.69
CA THR A 201 1.95 22.35 -35.07
C THR A 201 3.26 22.13 -34.30
N ALA A 202 4.35 22.72 -34.78
CA ALA A 202 5.65 22.64 -34.10
C ALA A 202 5.60 23.20 -32.65
N ALA A 203 4.83 24.28 -32.44
CA ALA A 203 4.64 24.89 -31.13
C ALA A 203 3.87 23.95 -30.17
N GLU A 204 2.77 23.35 -30.63
CA GLU A 204 2.01 22.36 -29.84
C GLU A 204 2.85 21.13 -29.52
N LYS A 205 3.66 20.64 -30.48
CA LYS A 205 4.61 19.53 -30.24
C LYS A 205 5.66 19.88 -29.17
N ALA A 206 6.18 21.10 -29.17
CA ALA A 206 7.11 21.56 -28.15
C ALA A 206 6.45 21.55 -26.75
N GLN A 207 5.23 22.07 -26.65
CA GLN A 207 4.45 22.05 -25.40
C GLN A 207 4.13 20.61 -24.96
N LEU A 208 3.74 19.72 -25.87
CA LEU A 208 3.51 18.30 -25.58
C LEU A 208 4.78 17.60 -25.10
N SER A 209 5.95 17.98 -25.61
CA SER A 209 7.23 17.45 -25.14
C SER A 209 7.50 17.81 -23.68
N VAL A 210 7.19 19.05 -23.28
CA VAL A 210 7.28 19.48 -21.87
C VAL A 210 6.31 18.68 -21.00
N ILE A 211 5.05 18.54 -21.43
CA ILE A 211 4.04 17.73 -20.71
C ILE A 211 4.50 16.28 -20.60
N PHE A 212 5.03 15.70 -21.67
CA PHE A 212 5.53 14.33 -21.71
C PHE A 212 6.74 14.11 -20.80
N GLY A 213 7.70 15.04 -20.77
CA GLY A 213 8.84 14.96 -19.85
C GLY A 213 8.40 14.93 -18.38
N ARG A 214 7.38 15.72 -18.03
CA ARG A 214 6.83 15.80 -16.67
C ARG A 214 5.92 14.62 -16.32
N ASP A 215 4.97 14.27 -17.17
CA ASP A 215 3.89 13.33 -16.86
C ASP A 215 3.97 11.99 -17.60
N GLY A 216 4.79 11.90 -18.65
CA GLY A 216 4.87 10.75 -19.53
C GLY A 216 3.69 10.62 -20.48
N CYS A 217 3.58 9.45 -21.08
CA CYS A 217 2.44 9.06 -21.92
C CYS A 217 1.16 9.08 -21.08
N HIS A 218 0.11 9.70 -21.60
CA HIS A 218 -1.15 9.82 -20.87
C HIS A 218 -1.87 8.47 -20.66
N HIS A 219 -1.55 7.42 -21.45
CA HIS A 219 -2.10 6.07 -21.29
C HIS A 219 -1.31 5.20 -20.30
N CYS A 220 -0.01 4.98 -20.56
CA CYS A 220 0.80 4.04 -19.78
C CYS A 220 1.76 4.71 -18.78
N GLY A 221 1.89 6.05 -18.83
CA GLY A 221 2.79 6.80 -17.96
C GLY A 221 4.27 6.69 -18.31
N THR A 222 4.65 6.01 -19.40
CA THR A 222 6.05 5.87 -19.81
C THR A 222 6.63 7.19 -20.33
N ARG A 223 7.93 7.41 -20.11
CA ARG A 223 8.68 8.57 -20.64
C ARG A 223 9.66 8.19 -21.75
N VAL A 224 9.58 6.95 -22.23
CA VAL A 224 10.43 6.47 -23.33
C VAL A 224 9.70 6.52 -24.67
N ASN A 225 10.46 6.43 -25.77
CA ASN A 225 9.98 6.34 -27.16
C ASN A 225 9.40 7.64 -27.75
N GLY A 226 9.77 8.81 -27.19
CA GLY A 226 9.36 10.12 -27.70
C GLY A 226 7.88 10.42 -27.52
N VAL A 227 7.51 11.67 -27.81
CA VAL A 227 6.14 12.16 -27.72
C VAL A 227 5.51 12.30 -29.11
N ILE A 228 4.24 11.91 -29.21
CA ILE A 228 3.33 12.24 -30.30
C ILE A 228 2.17 13.02 -29.70
N GLY A 229 1.71 14.05 -30.42
CA GLY A 229 0.43 14.70 -30.14
C GLY A 229 -0.69 13.90 -30.77
N ASP A 230 -1.37 13.12 -29.95
CA ASP A 230 -2.49 12.31 -30.38
C ASP A 230 -3.82 12.98 -30.02
N HIS A 231 -4.78 12.89 -30.94
CA HIS A 231 -6.12 13.46 -30.77
C HIS A 231 -6.95 12.58 -29.85
N MET A 232 -7.53 13.20 -28.83
CA MET A 232 -8.47 12.52 -27.95
C MET A 232 -9.77 13.32 -27.83
N PRO A 233 -10.94 12.72 -28.12
CA PRO A 233 -11.10 11.39 -28.74
C PRO A 233 -10.53 11.31 -30.17
N PRO A 234 -10.20 10.11 -30.68
CA PRO A 234 -9.72 9.93 -32.05
C PRO A 234 -10.72 10.46 -33.08
N TYR A 235 -10.24 11.05 -34.17
CA TYR A 235 -11.10 11.68 -35.18
C TYR A 235 -12.19 10.74 -35.73
N LYS A 236 -11.86 9.47 -35.94
CA LYS A 236 -12.85 8.46 -36.36
C LYS A 236 -13.99 8.32 -35.36
N VAL A 237 -13.70 8.31 -34.06
CA VAL A 237 -14.70 8.21 -32.99
C VAL A 237 -15.60 9.45 -32.98
N VAL A 238 -15.03 10.64 -33.17
CA VAL A 238 -15.83 11.88 -33.29
C VAL A 238 -16.75 11.82 -34.49
N LYS A 239 -16.21 11.43 -35.66
CA LYS A 239 -17.00 11.30 -36.90
C LYS A 239 -18.13 10.29 -36.76
N ASP A 240 -17.86 9.13 -36.17
CA ASP A 240 -18.85 8.08 -35.95
C ASP A 240 -19.93 8.54 -34.95
N ALA A 241 -19.55 9.26 -33.89
CA ALA A 241 -20.49 9.82 -32.92
C ALA A 241 -21.37 10.94 -33.53
N MET A 242 -20.80 11.80 -34.38
CA MET A 242 -21.57 12.81 -35.10
C MET A 242 -22.54 12.17 -36.10
N ALA A 243 -22.10 11.17 -36.86
CA ALA A 243 -22.96 10.43 -37.77
C ALA A 243 -24.10 9.70 -37.03
N ALA A 244 -23.82 9.12 -35.85
CA ALA A 244 -24.84 8.51 -35.00
C ALA A 244 -25.88 9.54 -34.50
N ARG A 245 -25.43 10.74 -34.11
CA ARG A 245 -26.34 11.84 -33.73
C ARG A 245 -27.21 12.34 -34.89
N GLU A 246 -26.65 12.38 -36.10
CA GLU A 246 -27.39 12.75 -37.31
C GLU A 246 -28.43 11.69 -37.69
N ALA A 247 -28.08 10.40 -37.51
CA ALA A 247 -28.97 9.27 -37.75
C ALA A 247 -30.03 9.09 -36.65
N ALA A 248 -29.84 9.67 -35.46
CA ALA A 248 -30.78 9.56 -34.34
C ALA A 248 -32.17 10.10 -34.73
N GLY A 249 -33.20 9.27 -34.53
CA GLY A 249 -34.59 9.57 -34.80
C GLY A 249 -35.46 9.66 -33.54
N GLY A 250 -36.67 10.19 -33.66
CA GLY A 250 -37.69 10.15 -32.62
C GLY A 250 -37.26 10.78 -31.28
N LEU A 251 -37.41 10.01 -30.20
CA LEU A 251 -37.17 10.45 -28.81
C LEU A 251 -35.69 10.77 -28.55
N GLU A 252 -34.74 10.05 -29.16
CA GLU A 252 -33.31 10.30 -28.94
C GLU A 252 -32.90 11.68 -29.45
N LYS A 253 -33.40 12.08 -30.62
CA LYS A 253 -33.18 13.42 -31.17
C LYS A 253 -33.79 14.52 -30.28
N LEU A 254 -34.94 14.24 -29.65
CA LEU A 254 -35.53 15.14 -28.66
C LEU A 254 -34.63 15.27 -27.44
N LEU A 255 -34.12 14.16 -26.90
CA LEU A 255 -33.22 14.15 -25.73
C LEU A 255 -31.91 14.90 -26.02
N ILE A 256 -31.32 14.71 -27.19
CA ILE A 256 -30.12 15.46 -27.61
C ILE A 256 -30.41 16.97 -27.67
N ARG A 257 -31.53 17.38 -28.28
CA ARG A 257 -31.93 18.80 -28.33
C ARG A 257 -32.20 19.38 -26.95
N VAL A 258 -32.83 18.62 -26.05
CA VAL A 258 -33.06 19.05 -24.68
C VAL A 258 -31.73 19.20 -23.93
N ALA A 259 -30.81 18.25 -24.10
CA ALA A 259 -29.46 18.35 -23.52
C ALA A 259 -28.70 19.58 -24.03
N ASP A 260 -28.72 19.83 -25.35
CA ASP A 260 -28.10 21.01 -25.97
C ASP A 260 -28.75 22.31 -25.47
N TRP A 261 -30.09 22.34 -25.37
CA TRP A 261 -30.84 23.50 -24.86
C TRP A 261 -30.53 23.78 -23.38
N LEU A 262 -30.37 22.73 -22.56
CA LEU A 262 -29.92 22.83 -21.18
C LEU A 262 -28.43 23.20 -21.05
N GLY A 263 -27.72 23.38 -22.16
CA GLY A 263 -26.29 23.68 -22.16
C GLY A 263 -25.43 22.51 -21.69
N VAL A 264 -25.98 21.29 -21.66
CA VAL A 264 -25.24 20.05 -21.40
C VAL A 264 -24.49 19.67 -22.67
N LYS A 265 -23.54 20.53 -23.05
CA LYS A 265 -22.67 20.26 -24.17
C LYS A 265 -21.85 19.03 -23.85
N ASP A 266 -21.84 18.10 -24.79
CA ASP A 266 -20.98 16.94 -24.70
C ASP A 266 -19.54 17.33 -25.03
N GLU A 267 -18.86 17.87 -24.01
CA GLU A 267 -17.43 18.18 -24.07
C GLU A 267 -16.58 16.93 -24.36
N SER A 268 -17.15 15.71 -24.31
CA SER A 268 -16.43 14.48 -24.66
C SER A 268 -16.07 14.39 -26.15
N LEU A 269 -16.76 15.14 -27.03
CA LEU A 269 -16.45 15.22 -28.45
C LEU A 269 -15.42 16.30 -28.78
N LYS A 270 -15.06 17.16 -27.83
CA LYS A 270 -14.04 18.18 -28.03
C LYS A 270 -12.68 17.50 -28.19
N GLN A 271 -12.11 17.60 -29.38
CA GLN A 271 -10.77 17.09 -29.64
C GLN A 271 -9.73 17.95 -28.92
N VAL A 272 -8.79 17.29 -28.26
CA VAL A 272 -7.63 17.90 -27.64
C VAL A 272 -6.41 17.00 -27.82
N TYR A 273 -5.22 17.59 -27.79
CA TYR A 273 -3.98 16.83 -27.87
C TYR A 273 -3.53 16.39 -26.47
N TYR A 274 -3.25 15.10 -26.32
CA TYR A 274 -2.54 14.55 -25.17
C TYR A 274 -1.16 14.05 -25.56
N SER A 275 -0.22 14.08 -24.60
CA SER A 275 1.11 13.53 -24.79
C SER A 275 1.07 12.01 -24.79
N GLN A 276 1.38 11.38 -25.93
CA GLN A 276 1.31 9.93 -26.10
C GLN A 276 2.65 9.36 -26.59
N CYS A 277 3.04 8.18 -26.11
CA CYS A 277 4.23 7.50 -26.64
C CYS A 277 3.93 6.76 -27.94
N ARG A 278 4.96 6.56 -28.78
CA ARG A 278 4.85 5.83 -30.07
C ARG A 278 4.18 4.46 -29.96
N ALA A 279 4.47 3.71 -28.90
CA ALA A 279 3.90 2.37 -28.70
C ALA A 279 2.38 2.41 -28.46
N CYS A 280 1.89 3.32 -27.60
CA CYS A 280 0.46 3.49 -27.37
C CYS A 280 -0.24 4.02 -28.62
N SER A 281 0.37 4.97 -29.32
CA SER A 281 -0.15 5.52 -30.59
C SER A 281 -0.30 4.44 -31.66
N GLY A 282 0.72 3.59 -31.84
CA GLY A 282 0.64 2.47 -32.78
C GLY A 282 -0.49 1.49 -32.46
N ARG A 283 -0.69 1.16 -31.17
CA ARG A 283 -1.80 0.29 -30.73
C ARG A 283 -3.17 0.93 -30.97
N GLN A 284 -3.30 2.23 -30.69
CA GLN A 284 -4.54 2.95 -30.95
C GLN A 284 -4.83 3.00 -32.45
N ALA A 285 -3.84 3.31 -33.29
CA ALA A 285 -4.01 3.31 -34.74
C ALA A 285 -4.44 1.92 -35.26
N GLN A 286 -3.85 0.85 -34.73
CA GLN A 286 -4.27 -0.52 -35.03
C GLN A 286 -5.72 -0.77 -34.62
N LEU A 287 -6.11 -0.38 -33.39
CA LEU A 287 -7.48 -0.47 -32.89
C LEU A 287 -8.47 0.28 -33.80
N MET A 288 -8.11 1.47 -34.28
CA MET A 288 -8.98 2.28 -35.15
C MET A 288 -9.17 1.69 -36.54
N ARG A 289 -8.12 1.10 -37.13
CA ARG A 289 -8.20 0.43 -38.46
C ARG A 289 -9.05 -0.83 -38.41
N ASN A 290 -8.83 -1.60 -37.37
CA ASN A 290 -9.42 -2.91 -37.19
C ASN A 290 -10.84 -2.88 -36.58
N GLY A 291 -11.22 -1.73 -36.03
CA GLY A 291 -12.37 -1.63 -35.14
C GLY A 291 -12.17 -2.44 -33.86
N THR A 292 -13.21 -2.52 -33.04
CA THR A 292 -13.24 -3.37 -31.84
C THR A 292 -13.26 -4.88 -32.16
N ARG A 293 -13.28 -5.26 -33.45
CA ARG A 293 -13.50 -6.63 -33.91
C ARG A 293 -12.23 -7.51 -33.99
N VAL A 294 -11.03 -6.95 -34.08
CA VAL A 294 -9.83 -7.75 -34.46
C VAL A 294 -9.11 -8.41 -33.31
N THR A 295 -9.69 -8.45 -32.13
CA THR A 295 -9.04 -9.13 -31.01
C THR A 295 -10.02 -9.90 -30.14
N ALA A 296 -10.77 -10.76 -30.81
CA ALA A 296 -11.08 -12.08 -30.27
C ALA A 296 -9.87 -13.04 -30.43
N LEU A 297 -8.63 -12.52 -30.39
CA LEU A 297 -7.45 -13.36 -30.23
C LEU A 297 -7.48 -13.92 -28.80
N PRO A 298 -7.13 -15.20 -28.60
CA PRO A 298 -7.23 -15.87 -27.31
C PRO A 298 -6.23 -15.25 -26.32
N GLY A 299 -6.72 -14.33 -25.51
CA GLY A 299 -5.96 -13.67 -24.46
C GLY A 299 -6.92 -13.11 -23.42
N ILE A 300 -6.56 -13.26 -22.16
CA ILE A 300 -7.37 -12.78 -21.03
C ILE A 300 -7.45 -11.24 -21.02
N TRP A 301 -6.51 -10.55 -21.69
CA TRP A 301 -6.38 -9.09 -21.66
C TRP A 301 -7.03 -8.40 -22.88
N PRO A 302 -7.97 -7.46 -22.68
CA PRO A 302 -8.53 -6.67 -23.78
C PRO A 302 -7.48 -5.72 -24.37
N PRO A 303 -7.24 -5.72 -25.69
CA PRO A 303 -6.14 -4.97 -26.29
C PRO A 303 -6.44 -3.48 -26.50
N GLU A 304 -7.69 -3.06 -26.35
CA GLU A 304 -8.06 -1.66 -26.17
C GLU A 304 -7.53 -1.09 -24.84
N LEU A 305 -7.17 -1.96 -23.89
CA LEU A 305 -6.67 -1.57 -22.57
C LEU A 305 -5.14 -1.58 -22.50
N VAL A 306 -4.62 -0.54 -21.86
CA VAL A 306 -3.19 -0.32 -21.64
C VAL A 306 -2.90 -0.42 -20.15
N VAL A 307 -2.06 -1.40 -19.81
CA VAL A 307 -1.46 -1.54 -18.47
C VAL A 307 -0.49 -0.39 -18.23
N HIS A 308 -0.52 0.16 -17.03
CA HIS A 308 0.38 1.26 -16.63
C HIS A 308 1.79 0.75 -16.32
N SER A 309 2.80 1.59 -16.48
CA SER A 309 4.15 1.21 -16.09
C SER A 309 4.23 0.99 -14.57
N PRO A 310 4.90 -0.09 -14.10
CA PRO A 310 5.02 -0.38 -12.68
C PRO A 310 5.60 0.80 -11.88
N ALA A 311 6.57 1.52 -12.46
CA ALA A 311 7.18 2.69 -11.83
C ALA A 311 6.16 3.80 -11.49
N ARG A 312 5.10 3.97 -12.29
CA ARG A 312 4.07 4.99 -12.03
C ARG A 312 3.01 4.50 -11.05
N LEU A 313 2.70 3.20 -11.09
CA LEU A 313 1.86 2.55 -10.08
C LEU A 313 2.55 2.50 -8.70
N ALA A 314 3.88 2.47 -8.64
CA ALA A 314 4.62 2.41 -7.39
C ALA A 314 4.83 3.79 -6.73
N THR A 315 5.04 4.85 -7.50
CA THR A 315 5.54 6.14 -6.95
C THR A 315 4.47 7.07 -6.37
N ARG A 316 3.19 6.93 -6.76
CA ARG A 316 2.11 7.85 -6.32
C ARG A 316 1.09 7.22 -5.36
N PRO A 317 0.64 5.98 -5.56
CA PRO A 317 -0.33 5.33 -4.67
C PRO A 317 0.29 4.86 -3.35
N ALA A 318 1.59 4.49 -3.34
CA ALA A 318 2.21 3.77 -2.23
C ALA A 318 2.19 4.51 -0.88
N MET A 319 2.15 5.85 -0.89
CA MET A 319 2.17 6.65 0.33
C MET A 319 0.97 6.36 1.25
N ALA A 320 -0.21 6.07 0.69
CA ALA A 320 -1.37 5.71 1.50
C ALA A 320 -1.12 4.40 2.26
N GLY A 321 -0.62 3.36 1.58
CA GLY A 321 -0.25 2.10 2.21
C GLY A 321 0.88 2.21 3.22
N MET A 322 1.86 3.09 2.98
CA MET A 322 2.93 3.38 3.93
C MET A 322 2.40 4.02 5.21
N LEU A 323 1.54 5.04 5.10
CA LEU A 323 0.96 5.72 6.26
C LEU A 323 0.01 4.82 7.06
N VAL A 324 -0.80 4.03 6.38
CA VAL A 324 -1.66 3.01 7.02
C VAL A 324 -0.79 2.00 7.79
N GLY A 325 0.28 1.51 7.17
CA GLY A 325 1.22 0.61 7.83
C GLY A 325 1.92 1.25 9.03
N MET A 326 2.34 2.51 8.91
CA MET A 326 3.07 3.26 9.93
C MET A 326 2.26 3.46 11.22
N ARG A 327 0.92 3.52 11.14
CA ARG A 327 0.02 3.60 12.31
C ARG A 327 0.35 2.56 13.37
N TYR A 328 0.66 1.33 12.95
CA TYR A 328 0.96 0.23 13.87
C TYR A 328 2.37 0.31 14.48
N TYR A 329 3.33 0.89 13.75
CA TYR A 329 4.66 1.14 14.30
C TYR A 329 4.60 2.20 15.40
N VAL A 330 3.89 3.31 15.15
CA VAL A 330 3.76 4.40 16.13
C VAL A 330 3.04 3.94 17.39
N ASP A 331 1.94 3.17 17.27
CA ASP A 331 1.27 2.61 18.44
C ASP A 331 2.19 1.67 19.25
N ALA A 332 3.06 0.92 18.57
CA ALA A 332 4.03 0.06 19.22
C ALA A 332 5.10 0.83 19.99
N THR A 333 5.65 1.90 19.41
CA THR A 333 6.71 2.70 20.03
C THR A 333 6.17 3.56 21.17
N VAL A 334 4.99 4.18 21.01
CA VAL A 334 4.34 4.98 22.06
C VAL A 334 4.04 4.13 23.30
N ARG A 335 3.55 2.90 23.12
CA ARG A 335 3.28 1.99 24.26
C ARG A 335 4.53 1.48 24.96
N GLN A 336 5.68 1.50 24.28
CA GLN A 336 6.98 1.15 24.87
C GLN A 336 7.66 2.34 25.56
N GLY A 337 7.00 3.50 25.65
CA GLY A 337 7.50 4.66 26.36
C GLY A 337 8.00 4.31 27.78
N PRO A 338 8.97 5.08 28.30
CA PRO A 338 9.61 4.80 29.58
C PRO A 338 8.53 4.56 30.64
N SER A 339 8.53 3.38 31.23
CA SER A 339 7.56 3.04 32.29
C SER A 339 7.67 4.11 33.37
N PRO A 340 6.58 4.85 33.69
CA PRO A 340 6.61 6.01 34.60
C PRO A 340 7.12 5.74 36.02
N GLY A 341 7.46 4.50 36.36
CA GLY A 341 7.91 4.08 37.69
C GLY A 341 9.40 3.74 37.82
N SER A 342 10.23 3.92 36.78
CA SER A 342 11.69 3.70 36.89
C SER A 342 12.48 5.01 37.00
N TYR A 343 11.82 6.13 37.35
CA TYR A 343 12.55 7.23 37.96
C TYR A 343 13.05 6.73 39.31
N GLY A 344 14.37 6.63 39.40
CA GLY A 344 15.06 5.99 40.50
C GLY A 344 14.43 6.35 41.84
N SER A 345 14.11 5.31 42.59
CA SER A 345 14.35 5.35 44.02
C SER A 345 15.85 5.65 44.16
N GLY A 346 16.20 6.93 44.10
CA GLY A 346 17.50 7.40 44.52
C GLY A 346 17.69 6.82 45.90
N GLY A 347 18.78 6.05 46.03
CA GLY A 347 19.23 5.58 47.32
C GLY A 347 19.43 6.80 48.22
N GLY A 348 18.41 7.12 49.01
CA GLY A 348 18.62 7.77 50.27
C GLY A 348 19.27 6.72 51.16
N ASP A 349 20.51 7.00 51.56
CA ASP A 349 21.31 6.21 52.47
C ASP A 349 20.47 5.75 53.67
N ALA A 350 20.15 4.45 53.72
CA ALA A 350 19.58 3.83 54.90
C ALA A 350 20.71 3.58 55.89
N VAL A 351 20.90 4.56 56.77
CA VAL A 351 21.47 4.39 58.11
C VAL A 351 20.88 3.14 58.75
N GLN A 352 21.76 2.24 59.20
CA GLN A 352 21.42 1.05 59.97
C GLN A 352 20.67 1.44 61.25
N GLY A 353 19.35 1.26 61.25
CA GLY A 353 18.51 1.24 62.45
C GLY A 353 17.87 -0.13 62.61
N GLN A 354 18.42 -0.96 63.50
CA GLN A 354 17.77 -2.18 63.96
C GLN A 354 16.45 -1.82 64.66
N GLY A 355 15.34 -2.22 64.08
CA GLY A 355 14.02 -2.14 64.69
C GLY A 355 13.15 -3.29 64.21
N GLN A 356 13.06 -4.35 65.02
CA GLN A 356 12.08 -5.41 64.85
C GLN A 356 10.67 -4.82 65.01
N GLY A 357 9.87 -4.87 63.95
CA GLY A 357 8.46 -4.50 63.98
C GLY A 357 7.70 -5.27 62.93
N GLN A 358 6.97 -6.30 63.37
CA GLN A 358 6.01 -7.05 62.55
C GLN A 358 4.85 -6.12 62.18
N GLY A 359 4.62 -5.92 60.87
CA GLY A 359 3.47 -5.17 60.36
C GLY A 359 3.17 -5.56 58.92
N GLN A 360 2.05 -6.28 58.73
CA GLN A 360 1.48 -6.60 57.42
C GLN A 360 1.07 -5.32 56.67
N PRO A 361 1.28 -5.23 55.35
CA PRO A 361 0.49 -4.34 54.52
C PRO A 361 -0.59 -5.07 53.74
N ARG A 362 -1.79 -4.50 53.86
CA ARG A 362 -3.02 -4.80 53.12
C ARG A 362 -2.86 -4.54 51.63
N GLY A 363 -3.67 -5.25 50.85
CA GLY A 363 -3.68 -5.28 49.40
C GLY A 363 -3.93 -3.93 48.73
N GLY A 364 -3.10 -3.63 47.75
CA GLY A 364 -3.34 -2.62 46.72
C GLY A 364 -3.59 -3.33 45.39
N GLY A 365 -4.86 -3.43 45.00
CA GLY A 365 -5.28 -3.99 43.72
C GLY A 365 -4.88 -3.10 42.56
N GLY A 366 -3.68 -3.30 42.02
CA GLY A 366 -3.29 -2.75 40.73
C GLY A 366 -4.07 -3.43 39.62
N GLY A 367 -5.11 -2.76 39.12
CA GLY A 367 -5.94 -3.18 37.99
C GLY A 367 -5.12 -3.40 36.73
N ARG A 368 -4.62 -4.62 36.55
CA ARG A 368 -4.05 -5.10 35.29
C ARG A 368 -5.21 -5.35 34.33
N TRP A 369 -5.36 -4.50 33.33
CA TRP A 369 -6.26 -4.77 32.20
C TRP A 369 -5.86 -6.10 31.54
N PRO A 370 -6.74 -7.11 31.49
CA PRO A 370 -6.40 -8.38 30.88
C PRO A 370 -6.37 -8.20 29.37
N TRP A 371 -5.17 -8.20 28.80
CA TRP A 371 -4.98 -8.40 27.37
C TRP A 371 -5.57 -9.77 27.00
N ARG A 372 -6.69 -9.79 26.28
CA ARG A 372 -7.14 -11.01 25.59
C ARG A 372 -6.23 -11.23 24.38
N GLN A 373 -5.04 -11.77 24.62
CA GLN A 373 -4.27 -12.42 23.56
C GLN A 373 -4.93 -13.77 23.29
N ALA A 374 -5.32 -14.02 22.05
CA ALA A 374 -5.58 -15.38 21.59
C ALA A 374 -4.28 -16.18 21.80
N ARG A 375 -4.24 -16.98 22.87
CA ARG A 375 -3.10 -17.86 23.14
C ARG A 375 -3.28 -19.06 22.22
N CYS A 376 -2.55 -19.08 21.10
CA CYS A 376 -2.36 -20.31 20.33
C CYS A 376 -1.56 -21.29 21.18
N VAL A 377 -2.26 -22.15 21.92
CA VAL A 377 -1.63 -23.25 22.64
C VAL A 377 -1.21 -24.28 21.60
N ARG A 378 0.08 -24.63 21.61
CA ARG A 378 0.64 -25.70 20.79
C ARG A 378 0.19 -27.02 21.40
N GLU A 379 -0.85 -27.65 20.85
CA GLU A 379 -1.10 -29.08 21.11
C GLU A 379 -0.11 -29.89 20.28
N GLU A 380 0.64 -30.76 20.95
CA GLU A 380 1.46 -31.79 20.30
C GLU A 380 0.51 -32.79 19.63
N GLY A 381 0.19 -32.56 18.36
CA GLY A 381 -0.69 -33.42 17.58
C GLY A 381 -1.44 -32.70 16.45
N SER A 382 -0.73 -32.36 15.37
CA SER A 382 -1.21 -32.11 13.99
C SER A 382 -2.44 -31.23 13.69
N LYS A 383 -3.09 -30.57 14.65
CA LYS A 383 -4.19 -29.61 14.38
C LYS A 383 -4.11 -28.41 15.31
N ALA A 384 -3.75 -27.25 14.76
CA ALA A 384 -3.90 -25.98 15.47
C ALA A 384 -5.38 -25.60 15.50
N VAL A 385 -6.05 -25.76 16.64
CA VAL A 385 -7.42 -25.26 16.86
C VAL A 385 -7.34 -23.91 17.59
N CYS A 386 -7.78 -22.84 16.94
CA CYS A 386 -7.94 -21.55 17.60
C CYS A 386 -9.24 -21.55 18.40
N ARG A 387 -9.13 -21.66 19.73
CA ARG A 387 -10.30 -21.63 20.63
C ARG A 387 -10.58 -20.20 21.09
N TRP A 388 -11.70 -19.64 20.64
CA TRP A 388 -12.20 -18.35 21.14
C TRP A 388 -12.96 -18.59 22.44
N GLY A 389 -12.37 -18.22 23.58
CA GLY A 389 -13.03 -18.32 24.89
C GLY A 389 -14.02 -17.18 25.09
N GLY A 390 -15.31 -17.46 24.85
CA GLY A 390 -16.41 -16.57 25.20
C GLY A 390 -17.24 -17.17 26.33
N GLU A 391 -17.03 -16.70 27.56
CA GLU A 391 -18.02 -16.78 28.63
C GLU A 391 -17.76 -15.65 29.63
N ALA A 392 -18.71 -14.72 29.73
CA ALA A 392 -18.94 -13.87 30.89
C ALA A 392 -20.45 -13.61 30.94
N ARG A 393 -21.14 -14.37 31.81
CA ARG A 393 -22.51 -14.09 32.27
C ARG A 393 -22.43 -13.23 33.54
N GLY A 394 -23.38 -12.30 33.68
CA GLY A 394 -23.67 -11.49 34.89
C GLY A 394 -22.79 -10.24 34.98
N VAL A 395 -23.30 -9.02 35.11
CA VAL A 395 -24.35 -8.54 36.03
C VAL A 395 -25.17 -7.41 35.37
N LEU A 396 -26.49 -7.55 35.39
CA LEU A 396 -27.46 -6.47 35.15
C LEU A 396 -27.92 -5.96 36.53
N ALA A 397 -27.72 -4.67 36.80
CA ALA A 397 -28.57 -3.84 37.66
C ALA A 397 -27.98 -2.42 37.68
N GLY A 398 -28.80 -1.42 37.33
CA GLY A 398 -28.42 -0.01 37.38
C GLY A 398 -29.26 0.84 36.45
N GLU A 399 -30.54 0.98 36.78
CA GLU A 399 -31.38 2.09 36.30
C GLU A 399 -30.79 3.42 36.83
N GLY A 400 -30.81 4.45 36.00
CA GLY A 400 -30.27 5.77 36.31
C GLY A 400 -30.67 6.78 35.24
N GLU A 401 -31.91 7.22 35.38
CA GLU A 401 -32.48 8.55 35.15
C GLU A 401 -31.81 9.55 34.18
N ALA A 402 -32.66 10.14 33.35
CA ALA A 402 -32.39 11.25 32.46
C ALA A 402 -31.95 12.51 33.21
N ASP A 403 -31.01 13.25 32.63
CA ASP A 403 -30.93 14.69 32.84
C ASP A 403 -30.69 15.40 31.51
N ASP A 404 -31.43 16.49 31.37
CA ASP A 404 -31.72 17.23 30.17
C ASP A 404 -30.90 18.54 30.21
N GLY A 405 -30.32 18.91 29.07
CA GLY A 405 -30.16 20.34 28.77
C GLY A 405 -28.76 20.92 28.63
N ARG A 406 -28.66 21.72 27.55
CA ARG A 406 -27.76 22.84 27.27
C ARG A 406 -26.30 22.43 27.00
N GLY A 407 -25.74 22.62 25.80
CA GLY A 407 -25.93 23.72 24.87
C GLY A 407 -24.61 24.47 24.79
N CYS A 408 -23.96 24.44 23.62
CA CYS A 408 -22.97 25.42 23.18
C CYS A 408 -22.74 25.21 21.68
N ASP A 409 -23.48 26.00 20.92
CA ASP A 409 -23.08 26.55 19.63
C ASP A 409 -21.68 27.17 19.74
N GLN A 410 -20.77 26.80 18.83
CA GLN A 410 -19.71 27.67 18.28
C GLN A 410 -18.78 26.85 17.38
N SER A 411 -19.04 26.84 16.07
CA SER A 411 -18.01 26.90 15.03
C SER A 411 -18.63 27.11 13.65
N GLU A 412 -19.21 28.29 13.42
CA GLU A 412 -19.25 28.86 12.08
C GLU A 412 -17.94 29.63 11.84
N GLY A 413 -17.36 29.48 10.65
CA GLY A 413 -16.28 30.34 10.17
C GLY A 413 -14.98 29.61 9.84
N LEU A 414 -14.95 28.89 8.70
CA LEU A 414 -13.72 28.63 7.92
C LEU A 414 -14.01 27.99 6.55
N LEU A 415 -14.88 28.62 5.76
CA LEU A 415 -15.17 28.19 4.38
C LEU A 415 -15.38 29.38 3.43
N GLU A 416 -14.46 30.35 3.45
CA GLU A 416 -14.31 31.33 2.36
C GLU A 416 -12.84 31.72 2.21
N LEU A 417 -12.09 30.98 1.39
CA LEU A 417 -10.85 31.44 0.77
C LEU A 417 -10.32 30.35 -0.16
N PHE A 418 -10.97 30.11 -1.30
CA PHE A 418 -10.32 29.60 -2.52
C PHE A 418 -11.24 29.77 -3.73
N GLU A 419 -11.61 31.02 -4.02
CA GLU A 419 -12.09 31.42 -5.34
C GLU A 419 -11.06 32.35 -6.00
N ARG A 420 -10.82 32.08 -7.30
CA ARG A 420 -10.19 32.95 -8.31
C ARG A 420 -8.67 33.13 -8.28
N ARG A 421 -8.00 32.41 -9.21
CA ARG A 421 -7.20 33.01 -10.29
C ARG A 421 -7.28 32.13 -11.55
N VAL A 422 -8.38 32.27 -12.29
CA VAL A 422 -8.38 31.98 -13.73
C VAL A 422 -8.10 33.32 -14.40
N VAL A 423 -6.91 33.45 -14.98
CA VAL A 423 -6.57 34.57 -15.86
C VAL A 423 -7.21 34.28 -17.22
N PRO A 424 -8.02 35.17 -17.79
CA PRO A 424 -8.45 35.02 -19.17
C PRO A 424 -7.27 35.44 -20.07
N LEU A 425 -6.84 34.55 -20.96
CA LEU A 425 -6.07 34.94 -22.13
C LEU A 425 -7.02 34.83 -23.32
N GLY A 426 -7.23 35.99 -23.96
CA GLY A 426 -8.00 36.13 -25.20
C GLY A 426 -7.23 35.70 -26.44
#